data_AF-A0A2Z2NVF1-F1
#
_entry.id   AF-A0A2Z2NVF1-F1
#
_cell.length_a   1.000
_cell.length_b   1.000
_cell.length_c   1.000
_cell.angle_alpha   90.00
_cell.angle_beta   90.00
_cell.angle_gamma   90.00
#
_symmetry.space_group_name_H-M   'P 1'
#
loop_
_entity.id
_entity.type
_entity.pdbx_description
1 polymer ?
#
loop_
_entity_poly.entity_id
_entity_poly.type
_entity_poly.pdbx_seq_one_letter_code
_entity_poly.pdbx_strand_id
1 'polypeptide(L)'
;MDRERTQTGCLHQDSLAGAIPSSSPRSSRLRVAVSVALLCMGAGLAACSSSSSGPEPEPEPIPAPPTDSGGEQTDPDEPTGSGGQTGVLEGLLQLEDDPGLLSQIPEVVSIDIRADTGLQIAYTREDQALDVPGALVELQWVFMQSCLEQQSVAPVVVIRDGAVTPFTATDDVIYNIEGIAVASSSRRDVPVIQVQEADFDGSLGALGFNLRSVMGRMLWLSASLPERDYPFDCARQTPE
;
A
#
# COMPACT_ATOMS: atom_id res chain seq x y z
N MET A 1 53.87 -43.67 25.23
CA MET A 1 54.58 -44.45 24.20
C MET A 1 53.56 -44.79 23.14
N ASP A 2 53.62 -44.34 21.89
CA ASP A 2 54.46 -43.37 21.22
C ASP A 2 53.70 -42.97 19.94
N ARG A 3 54.19 -41.90 19.32
CA ARG A 3 53.76 -41.28 18.06
C ARG A 3 53.54 -42.31 16.94
N GLU A 4 52.69 -42.04 15.94
CA GLU A 4 53.18 -41.41 14.72
C GLU A 4 52.10 -40.64 13.93
N ARG A 5 52.47 -39.40 13.59
CA ARG A 5 51.90 -38.58 12.53
C ARG A 5 52.33 -39.15 11.19
N THR A 6 51.44 -39.12 10.20
CA THR A 6 51.87 -39.05 8.80
C THR A 6 51.19 -37.87 8.12
N GLN A 7 52.03 -36.94 7.71
CA GLN A 7 51.73 -35.71 6.98
C GLN A 7 52.58 -35.77 5.70
N THR A 8 51.98 -35.90 4.52
CA THR A 8 52.56 -35.59 3.20
C THR A 8 51.43 -35.73 2.16
N GLY A 9 51.23 -34.86 1.17
CA GLY A 9 52.14 -33.87 0.62
C GLY A 9 51.46 -32.72 -0.12
N CYS A 10 52.36 -31.92 -0.66
CA CYS A 10 52.22 -30.57 -1.18
C CYS A 10 52.12 -30.55 -2.73
N LEU A 11 51.87 -29.33 -3.24
CA LEU A 11 52.12 -28.80 -4.60
C LEU A 11 51.03 -29.14 -5.64
N HIS A 12 50.53 -28.23 -6.49
CA HIS A 12 51.16 -27.13 -7.22
C HIS A 12 50.16 -26.00 -7.56
N GLN A 13 50.70 -24.78 -7.71
CA GLN A 13 50.10 -23.56 -8.25
C GLN A 13 49.89 -23.64 -9.78
N ASP A 14 48.89 -22.93 -10.29
CA ASP A 14 48.88 -22.13 -11.54
C ASP A 14 47.56 -21.32 -11.55
N SER A 15 47.52 -20.02 -11.25
CA SER A 15 47.94 -18.87 -12.06
C SER A 15 47.26 -18.77 -13.42
N LEU A 16 46.09 -18.11 -13.49
CA LEU A 16 45.72 -17.28 -14.64
C LEU A 16 44.97 -16.03 -14.14
N ALA A 17 45.72 -14.94 -14.13
CA ALA A 17 45.23 -13.57 -13.99
C ALA A 17 44.42 -13.20 -15.24
N GLY A 18 43.10 -13.04 -15.07
CA GLY A 18 42.23 -12.37 -16.03
C GLY A 18 42.22 -10.87 -15.74
N ALA A 19 43.11 -10.12 -16.40
CA ALA A 19 43.05 -8.66 -16.43
C ALA A 19 41.83 -8.23 -17.25
N ILE A 20 40.78 -7.72 -16.58
CA ILE A 20 39.68 -7.02 -17.24
C ILE A 20 39.98 -5.51 -17.22
N PRO A 21 39.92 -4.81 -18.36
CA PRO A 21 40.36 -3.44 -18.49
C PRO A 21 39.51 -2.45 -17.68
N SER A 22 40.22 -1.65 -16.89
CA SER A 22 39.81 -0.36 -16.36
C SER A 22 39.32 0.55 -17.49
N SER A 23 38.00 0.76 -17.56
CA SER A 23 37.41 1.81 -18.38
C SER A 23 37.22 3.06 -17.52
N SER A 24 37.95 4.11 -17.90
CA SER A 24 37.97 5.39 -17.23
C SER A 24 36.61 6.12 -17.30
N PRO A 25 36.33 7.01 -16.34
CA PRO A 25 35.08 7.76 -16.27
C PRO A 25 35.05 8.85 -17.35
N ARG A 26 34.06 8.81 -18.24
CA ARG A 26 33.72 9.96 -19.09
C ARG A 26 32.96 10.99 -18.26
N SER A 27 33.74 11.90 -17.67
CA SER A 27 33.31 13.21 -17.21
C SER A 27 32.66 13.98 -18.37
N SER A 28 31.33 13.97 -18.43
CA SER A 28 30.57 14.96 -19.20
C SER A 28 30.13 16.07 -18.24
N ARG A 29 30.97 17.08 -18.12
CA ARG A 29 30.62 18.37 -17.53
C ARG A 29 29.63 19.07 -18.47
N LEU A 30 28.34 18.93 -18.25
CA LEU A 30 27.37 19.85 -18.82
C LEU A 30 27.08 20.94 -17.78
N ARG A 31 27.76 22.07 -17.95
CA ARG A 31 27.40 23.34 -17.32
C ARG A 31 26.16 23.84 -18.05
N VAL A 32 24.99 23.81 -17.41
CA VAL A 32 23.87 24.64 -17.82
C VAL A 32 23.62 25.67 -16.73
N ALA A 33 23.53 26.90 -17.21
CA ALA A 33 23.64 28.11 -16.45
C ALA A 33 22.41 28.38 -15.57
N VAL A 34 22.74 29.00 -14.45
CA VAL A 34 21.90 29.85 -13.60
C VAL A 34 20.88 30.65 -14.40
N SER A 35 19.62 30.61 -13.98
CA SER A 35 18.68 31.72 -14.15
C SER A 35 17.87 31.87 -12.88
N VAL A 36 18.31 32.85 -12.09
CA VAL A 36 17.62 33.42 -10.93
C VAL A 36 16.63 34.44 -11.45
N ALA A 37 15.35 34.26 -11.12
CA ALA A 37 14.32 35.31 -11.13
C ALA A 37 13.55 35.12 -9.81
N LEU A 38 13.90 35.82 -8.74
CA LEU A 38 13.67 37.23 -8.42
C LEU A 38 12.18 37.63 -8.38
N LEU A 39 11.69 37.76 -7.14
CA LEU A 39 10.59 38.59 -6.63
C LEU A 39 9.17 38.41 -7.23
N CYS A 40 8.24 38.06 -6.33
CA CYS A 40 7.12 38.95 -6.01
C CYS A 40 6.75 38.81 -4.53
N MET A 41 6.93 39.91 -3.80
CA MET A 41 6.40 40.13 -2.47
C MET A 41 4.87 40.25 -2.56
N GLY A 42 4.15 39.43 -1.80
CA GLY A 42 2.73 39.59 -1.53
C GLY A 42 2.51 39.67 -0.03
N ALA A 43 2.72 40.85 0.54
CA ALA A 43 2.27 41.18 1.89
C ALA A 43 0.76 41.45 1.84
N GLY A 44 -0.03 40.54 2.42
CA GLY A 44 -1.46 40.71 2.66
C GLY A 44 -1.73 40.73 4.15
N LEU A 45 -2.14 41.89 4.66
CA LEU A 45 -2.48 42.19 6.04
C LEU A 45 -3.83 41.59 6.46
N ALA A 46 -3.91 41.24 7.75
CA ALA A 46 -5.02 41.47 8.69
C ALA A 46 -6.42 40.89 8.42
N ALA A 47 -6.92 40.10 9.38
CA ALA A 47 -8.18 40.28 10.14
C ALA A 47 -8.47 38.98 10.94
N CYS A 48 -8.38 38.98 12.27
CA CYS A 48 -9.48 39.23 13.22
C CYS A 48 -10.56 38.14 13.26
N SER A 49 -10.51 37.37 14.35
CA SER A 49 -11.62 36.97 15.23
C SER A 49 -12.91 36.40 14.62
N SER A 50 -13.33 35.25 15.12
CA SER A 50 -14.56 35.13 15.93
C SER A 50 -14.74 33.71 16.47
N SER A 51 -14.71 33.57 17.79
CA SER A 51 -15.37 32.49 18.51
C SER A 51 -16.90 32.63 18.37
N SER A 52 -17.58 31.53 18.09
CA SER A 52 -19.04 31.44 18.15
C SER A 52 -19.41 30.05 18.62
N SER A 53 -19.64 29.93 19.93
CA SER A 53 -20.34 28.80 20.55
C SER A 53 -21.81 28.83 20.10
N GLY A 54 -22.22 27.81 19.36
CA GLY A 54 -23.62 27.56 18.99
C GLY A 54 -24.25 26.49 19.89
N PRO A 55 -25.53 26.63 20.25
CA PRO A 55 -26.16 25.87 21.33
C PRO A 55 -26.50 24.43 20.96
N GLU A 56 -26.34 23.59 21.99
CA GLU A 56 -26.80 22.21 22.16
C GLU A 56 -28.31 22.07 21.84
N PRO A 57 -28.70 21.18 20.89
CA PRO A 57 -30.10 20.83 20.71
C PRO A 57 -30.55 19.80 21.75
N GLU A 58 -31.63 20.19 22.43
CA GLU A 58 -32.43 19.46 23.42
C GLU A 58 -32.93 18.10 22.89
N PRO A 59 -32.97 17.04 23.72
CA PRO A 59 -33.39 15.70 23.30
C PRO A 59 -34.91 15.60 23.12
N GLU A 60 -35.35 15.17 21.93
CA GLU A 60 -36.74 14.79 21.67
C GLU A 60 -37.13 13.47 22.39
N PRO A 61 -38.38 13.34 22.86
CA PRO A 61 -38.86 12.17 23.57
C PRO A 61 -39.20 11.03 22.61
N ILE A 62 -38.53 9.88 22.77
CA ILE A 62 -38.85 8.65 22.03
C ILE A 62 -40.11 7.99 22.64
N PRO A 63 -41.17 7.75 21.86
CA PRO A 63 -42.34 6.99 22.32
C PRO A 63 -42.06 5.49 22.46
N ALA A 64 -42.72 4.86 23.43
CA ALA A 64 -42.59 3.45 23.79
C ALA A 64 -42.88 2.47 22.63
N PRO A 65 -42.22 1.30 22.57
CA PRO A 65 -42.59 0.25 21.63
C PRO A 65 -43.87 -0.48 22.10
N PRO A 66 -44.79 -0.82 21.18
CA PRO A 66 -45.86 -1.76 21.47
C PRO A 66 -45.33 -3.19 21.58
N THR A 67 -45.94 -3.92 22.50
CA THR A 67 -45.83 -5.35 22.74
C THR A 67 -46.45 -6.17 21.59
N ASP A 68 -45.86 -7.35 21.36
CA ASP A 68 -46.54 -8.64 21.14
C ASP A 68 -46.54 -9.28 19.72
N SER A 69 -45.95 -10.49 19.71
CA SER A 69 -46.33 -11.76 19.06
C SER A 69 -46.58 -11.91 17.54
N GLY A 70 -45.96 -12.97 17.01
CA GLY A 70 -46.26 -13.65 15.75
C GLY A 70 -44.96 -13.89 14.96
N GLY A 71 -44.37 -15.09 14.85
CA GLY A 71 -45.01 -16.38 14.66
C GLY A 71 -45.20 -16.64 13.17
N GLU A 72 -44.11 -16.67 12.39
CA GLU A 72 -44.18 -17.12 11.00
C GLU A 72 -43.05 -18.10 10.69
N GLN A 73 -43.49 -19.25 10.21
CA GLN A 73 -42.79 -20.48 9.97
C GLN A 73 -42.38 -20.46 8.49
N THR A 74 -41.09 -20.37 8.20
CA THR A 74 -40.56 -20.51 6.83
C THR A 74 -39.92 -21.88 6.66
N ASP A 75 -40.48 -22.63 5.71
CA ASP A 75 -40.00 -23.92 5.23
C ASP A 75 -38.55 -23.87 4.72
N PRO A 76 -37.78 -24.99 4.82
CA PRO A 76 -36.41 -25.06 4.36
C PRO A 76 -36.35 -25.77 3.00
N ASP A 77 -36.45 -25.04 1.89
CA ASP A 77 -36.03 -25.54 0.57
C ASP A 77 -36.01 -24.41 -0.47
N GLU A 78 -34.95 -23.61 -0.45
CA GLU A 78 -34.44 -22.94 -1.65
C GLU A 78 -32.92 -22.77 -1.53
N PRO A 79 -32.11 -23.26 -2.49
CA PRO A 79 -30.70 -22.94 -2.53
C PRO A 79 -30.57 -21.50 -3.02
N THR A 80 -30.57 -20.56 -2.07
CA THR A 80 -30.29 -19.15 -2.32
C THR A 80 -28.95 -19.03 -3.03
N GLY A 81 -29.03 -18.81 -4.33
CA GLY A 81 -27.89 -18.53 -5.19
C GLY A 81 -27.17 -17.27 -4.73
N SER A 82 -25.84 -17.32 -4.81
CA SER A 82 -24.98 -16.25 -5.32
C SER A 82 -25.47 -14.81 -5.08
N GLY A 83 -25.73 -14.45 -3.82
CA GLY A 83 -26.32 -13.17 -3.41
C GLY A 83 -25.44 -12.36 -2.46
N GLY A 84 -24.12 -12.57 -2.48
CA GLY A 84 -23.17 -11.91 -1.57
C GLY A 84 -22.03 -11.15 -2.23
N GLN A 85 -21.94 -11.13 -3.57
CA GLN A 85 -20.83 -10.49 -4.28
C GLN A 85 -21.18 -9.09 -4.82
N THR A 86 -22.41 -8.59 -4.66
CA THR A 86 -22.85 -7.31 -5.26
C THR A 86 -22.34 -6.07 -4.52
N GLY A 87 -21.66 -6.23 -3.38
CA GLY A 87 -20.84 -5.19 -2.75
C GLY A 87 -19.41 -5.21 -3.30
N VAL A 88 -19.26 -5.31 -4.62
CA VAL A 88 -17.97 -5.27 -5.30
C VAL A 88 -17.31 -3.93 -4.97
N LEU A 89 -16.19 -4.00 -4.26
CA LEU A 89 -15.09 -3.03 -4.16
C LEU A 89 -15.38 -1.67 -4.83
N GLU A 90 -16.06 -0.77 -4.13
CA GLU A 90 -16.37 0.60 -4.57
C GLU A 90 -15.15 1.29 -5.21
N GLY A 91 -13.95 1.10 -4.65
CA GLY A 91 -12.71 1.64 -5.22
C GLY A 91 -12.33 1.05 -6.59
N LEU A 92 -12.58 -0.24 -6.83
CA LEU A 92 -12.36 -0.84 -8.16
C LEU A 92 -13.42 -0.37 -9.16
N LEU A 93 -14.68 -0.26 -8.75
CA LEU A 93 -15.74 0.28 -9.62
C LEU A 93 -15.43 1.73 -10.03
N GLN A 94 -14.98 2.56 -9.09
CA GLN A 94 -14.53 3.92 -9.38
C GLN A 94 -13.35 3.99 -10.36
N LEU A 95 -12.53 2.94 -10.45
CA LEU A 95 -11.46 2.84 -11.44
C LEU A 95 -11.98 2.46 -12.83
N GLU A 96 -12.99 1.59 -12.90
CA GLU A 96 -13.60 1.18 -14.18
C GLU A 96 -14.26 2.37 -14.89
N ASP A 97 -14.83 3.29 -14.11
CA ASP A 97 -15.47 4.51 -14.62
C ASP A 97 -14.49 5.63 -14.96
N ASP A 98 -13.18 5.47 -14.74
CA ASP A 98 -12.19 6.53 -15.00
C ASP A 98 -11.80 6.59 -16.49
N PRO A 99 -12.05 7.71 -17.21
CA PRO A 99 -11.55 7.91 -18.57
C PRO A 99 -10.02 7.96 -18.67
N GLY A 100 -9.32 8.20 -17.55
CA GLY A 100 -7.87 8.20 -17.41
C GLY A 100 -7.24 6.83 -17.14
N LEU A 101 -8.03 5.76 -17.15
CA LEU A 101 -7.53 4.40 -16.94
C LEU A 101 -6.54 4.00 -18.05
N LEU A 102 -5.31 3.71 -17.65
CA LEU A 102 -4.19 3.35 -18.54
C LEU A 102 -3.95 1.85 -18.63
N SER A 103 -4.40 1.09 -17.63
CA SER A 103 -4.19 -0.34 -17.55
C SER A 103 -5.46 -1.07 -17.14
N GLN A 104 -5.59 -2.32 -17.61
CA GLN A 104 -6.72 -3.16 -17.27
C GLN A 104 -6.70 -3.49 -15.77
N ILE A 105 -7.87 -3.41 -15.13
CA ILE A 105 -8.05 -3.90 -13.76
C ILE A 105 -7.88 -5.42 -13.77
N PRO A 106 -6.98 -5.98 -12.94
CA PRO A 106 -6.75 -7.40 -12.91
C PRO A 106 -8.02 -8.14 -12.46
N GLU A 107 -8.21 -9.35 -12.97
CA GLU A 107 -9.29 -10.22 -12.54
C GLU A 107 -9.10 -10.60 -11.07
N VAL A 108 -10.12 -10.32 -10.26
CA VAL A 108 -10.16 -10.67 -8.84
C VAL A 108 -10.87 -12.02 -8.70
N VAL A 109 -10.17 -13.00 -8.13
CA VAL A 109 -10.73 -14.35 -7.95
C VAL A 109 -11.36 -14.53 -6.57
N SER A 110 -10.87 -13.80 -5.57
CA SER A 110 -11.43 -13.83 -4.21
C SER A 110 -11.15 -12.53 -3.47
N ILE A 111 -12.00 -12.23 -2.48
CA ILE A 111 -11.90 -11.04 -1.65
C ILE A 111 -11.97 -11.47 -0.18
N ASP A 112 -11.03 -10.99 0.63
CA ASP A 112 -11.07 -11.08 2.09
C ASP A 112 -11.36 -9.69 2.67
N ILE A 113 -12.44 -9.57 3.43
CA ILE A 113 -12.85 -8.31 4.08
C ILE A 113 -12.57 -8.42 5.56
N ARG A 114 -11.77 -7.49 6.07
CA ARG A 114 -11.37 -7.43 7.46
C ARG A 114 -12.41 -6.68 8.27
N ALA A 115 -13.14 -7.39 9.12
CA ALA A 115 -14.27 -6.83 9.87
C ALA A 115 -13.87 -5.68 10.80
N ASP A 116 -12.67 -5.73 11.39
CA ASP A 116 -12.23 -4.76 12.40
C ASP A 116 -11.79 -3.43 11.77
N THR A 117 -11.20 -3.48 10.58
CA THR A 117 -10.61 -2.31 9.92
C THR A 117 -11.36 -1.84 8.67
N GLY A 118 -12.26 -2.66 8.14
CA GLY A 118 -12.91 -2.44 6.84
C GLY A 118 -11.97 -2.62 5.65
N LEU A 119 -10.72 -3.07 5.88
CA LEU A 119 -9.75 -3.32 4.82
C LEU A 119 -10.23 -4.44 3.91
N GLN A 120 -10.13 -4.23 2.60
CA GLN A 120 -10.52 -5.23 1.62
C GLN A 120 -9.27 -5.70 0.87
N ILE A 121 -9.03 -7.01 0.85
CA ILE A 121 -7.90 -7.63 0.16
C ILE A 121 -8.45 -8.41 -1.03
N ALA A 122 -8.09 -7.97 -2.24
CA ALA A 122 -8.48 -8.61 -3.49
C ALA A 122 -7.32 -9.48 -3.99
N TYR A 123 -7.53 -10.78 -4.08
CA TYR A 123 -6.54 -11.72 -4.60
C TYR A 123 -6.77 -11.97 -6.09
N THR A 124 -5.69 -12.11 -6.84
CA THR A 124 -5.71 -12.35 -8.30
C THR A 124 -5.43 -13.81 -8.68
N ARG A 125 -5.12 -14.66 -7.70
CA ARG A 125 -4.89 -16.10 -7.83
C ARG A 125 -5.52 -16.88 -6.65
N GLU A 126 -6.03 -18.09 -6.88
CA GLU A 126 -6.87 -18.83 -5.93
C GLU A 126 -6.15 -19.19 -4.61
N ASP A 127 -4.83 -19.38 -4.65
CA ASP A 127 -3.99 -19.80 -3.51
C ASP A 127 -3.20 -18.64 -2.87
N GLN A 128 -3.26 -17.42 -3.42
CA GLN A 128 -2.51 -16.26 -2.91
C GLN A 128 -2.81 -15.95 -1.44
N ALA A 129 -4.00 -16.26 -0.95
CA ALA A 129 -4.36 -16.04 0.46
C ALA A 129 -3.58 -16.95 1.44
N LEU A 130 -2.97 -18.03 0.94
CA LEU A 130 -2.09 -18.90 1.73
C LEU A 130 -0.71 -18.27 1.90
N ASP A 131 -0.21 -17.62 0.86
CA ASP A 131 1.10 -16.97 0.82
C ASP A 131 1.05 -15.57 1.45
N VAL A 132 -0.06 -14.86 1.25
CA VAL A 132 -0.34 -13.52 1.77
C VAL A 132 -1.66 -13.53 2.53
N PRO A 133 -1.67 -13.99 3.79
CA PRO A 133 -2.89 -13.98 4.59
C PRO A 133 -3.43 -12.56 4.78
N GLY A 134 -4.74 -12.35 4.66
CA GLY A 134 -5.34 -11.02 4.81
C GLY A 134 -5.08 -10.39 6.19
N ALA A 135 -4.94 -11.21 7.24
CA ALA A 135 -4.52 -10.76 8.57
C ALA A 135 -3.11 -10.15 8.59
N LEU A 136 -2.18 -10.64 7.74
CA LEU A 136 -0.86 -10.06 7.60
C LEU A 136 -0.93 -8.68 6.94
N VAL A 137 -1.79 -8.51 5.93
CA VAL A 137 -2.02 -7.22 5.26
C VAL A 137 -2.69 -6.22 6.22
N GLU A 138 -3.68 -6.67 6.99
CA GLU A 138 -4.34 -5.88 8.03
C GLU A 138 -3.35 -5.39 9.10
N LEU A 139 -2.44 -6.27 9.54
CA LEU A 139 -1.39 -5.90 10.49
C LEU A 139 -0.53 -4.75 9.95
N GLN A 140 -0.17 -4.75 8.65
CA GLN A 140 0.55 -3.63 8.04
C GLN A 140 -0.28 -2.35 8.06
N TRP A 141 -1.57 -2.43 7.73
CA TRP A 141 -2.48 -1.28 7.70
C TRP A 141 -2.63 -0.63 9.07
N VAL A 142 -2.91 -1.43 10.10
CA VAL A 142 -3.06 -0.95 11.48
C VAL A 142 -1.75 -0.36 11.99
N PHE A 143 -0.62 -1.03 11.72
CA PHE A 143 0.69 -0.53 12.08
C PHE A 143 0.98 0.84 11.45
N MET A 144 0.70 1.01 10.16
CA MET A 144 0.96 2.28 9.49
C MET A 144 0.09 3.41 10.03
N GLN A 145 -1.18 3.14 10.33
CA GLN A 145 -2.05 4.14 10.98
C GLN A 145 -1.51 4.54 12.36
N SER A 146 -1.11 3.55 13.16
CA SER A 146 -0.55 3.80 14.50
C SER A 146 0.78 4.55 14.44
N CYS A 147 1.68 4.18 13.53
CA CYS A 147 3.01 4.78 13.43
C CYS A 147 2.96 6.23 12.94
N LEU A 148 2.06 6.52 12.00
CA LEU A 148 1.88 7.87 11.45
C LEU A 148 0.94 8.74 12.29
N GLU A 149 0.23 8.15 13.25
CA GLU A 149 -0.87 8.76 13.98
C GLU A 149 -1.95 9.33 13.02
N GLN A 150 -2.17 8.65 11.89
CA GLN A 150 -3.13 9.03 10.86
C GLN A 150 -4.16 7.93 10.65
N GLN A 151 -5.42 8.32 10.44
CA GLN A 151 -6.50 7.42 10.06
C GLN A 151 -7.06 7.86 8.71
N SER A 152 -7.57 6.91 7.93
CA SER A 152 -8.20 7.17 6.63
C SER A 152 -9.20 6.07 6.33
N VAL A 153 -10.04 6.30 5.31
CA VAL A 153 -10.84 5.24 4.70
C VAL A 153 -9.93 4.08 4.33
N ALA A 154 -10.34 2.87 4.71
CA ALA A 154 -9.59 1.66 4.43
C ALA A 154 -9.53 1.42 2.92
N PRO A 155 -8.33 1.19 2.35
CA PRO A 155 -8.19 0.99 0.92
C PRO A 155 -8.64 -0.41 0.49
N VAL A 156 -8.76 -0.59 -0.82
CA VAL A 156 -8.68 -1.90 -1.45
C VAL A 156 -7.22 -2.25 -1.68
N VAL A 157 -6.76 -3.40 -1.22
CA VAL A 157 -5.42 -3.91 -1.50
C VAL A 157 -5.51 -5.06 -2.49
N VAL A 158 -5.03 -4.85 -3.71
CA VAL A 158 -4.94 -5.86 -4.76
C VAL A 158 -3.58 -6.54 -4.70
N ILE A 159 -3.56 -7.84 -4.41
CA ILE A 159 -2.35 -8.66 -4.42
C ILE A 159 -2.10 -9.14 -5.84
N ARG A 160 -0.98 -8.73 -6.42
CA ARG A 160 -0.62 -9.01 -7.82
C ARG A 160 0.37 -10.15 -7.90
N ASP A 161 0.06 -11.11 -8.77
CA ASP A 161 1.06 -12.06 -9.27
C ASP A 161 1.95 -11.34 -10.30
N GLY A 162 3.20 -11.04 -9.91
CA GLY A 162 4.17 -10.33 -10.75
C GLY A 162 4.04 -8.80 -10.76
N ALA A 163 4.54 -8.17 -11.84
CA ALA A 163 4.73 -6.73 -11.90
C ALA A 163 3.43 -5.92 -11.74
N VAL A 164 3.53 -4.82 -10.99
CA VAL A 164 2.43 -3.86 -10.85
C VAL A 164 2.39 -2.96 -12.07
N THR A 165 1.21 -2.68 -12.59
CA THR A 165 1.00 -1.62 -13.59
C THR A 165 0.07 -0.58 -12.98
N PRO A 166 0.49 0.70 -12.86
CA PRO A 166 -0.36 1.76 -12.35
C PRO A 166 -1.66 1.86 -13.16
N PHE A 167 -2.78 2.12 -12.50
CA PHE A 167 -4.07 2.29 -13.15
C PHE A 167 -4.15 3.64 -13.86
N THR A 168 -3.58 4.69 -13.27
CA THR A 168 -3.60 6.04 -13.86
C THR A 168 -2.20 6.66 -13.89
N ALA A 169 -2.03 7.75 -14.65
CA ALA A 169 -0.79 8.52 -14.67
C ALA A 169 -0.50 9.25 -13.34
N THR A 170 -1.52 9.39 -12.48
CA THR A 170 -1.44 10.12 -11.21
C THR A 170 -1.30 9.21 -9.99
N ASP A 171 -1.30 7.90 -10.23
CA ASP A 171 -1.07 6.92 -9.17
C ASP A 171 0.29 7.19 -8.54
N ASP A 172 0.34 7.00 -7.24
CA ASP A 172 1.61 6.94 -6.55
C ASP A 172 2.26 5.59 -6.81
N VAL A 173 3.54 5.55 -7.18
CA VAL A 173 4.21 4.32 -7.61
C VAL A 173 5.54 4.14 -6.90
N ILE A 174 5.76 2.93 -6.38
CA ILE A 174 7.04 2.50 -5.85
C ILE A 174 7.72 1.63 -6.89
N TYR A 175 8.97 1.97 -7.21
CA TYR A 175 9.81 1.23 -8.14
C TYR A 175 10.93 0.52 -7.40
N ASN A 176 11.30 -0.67 -7.86
CA ASN A 176 12.52 -1.33 -7.43
C ASN A 176 13.77 -0.68 -8.07
N ILE A 177 14.95 -1.22 -7.73
CA ILE A 177 16.24 -0.72 -8.25
C ILE A 177 16.40 -0.87 -9.77
N GLU A 178 15.60 -1.73 -10.40
CA GLU A 178 15.60 -1.96 -11.85
C GLU A 178 14.60 -1.04 -12.58
N GLY A 179 13.86 -0.21 -11.84
CA GLY A 179 12.83 0.67 -12.39
C GLY A 179 11.51 -0.03 -12.69
N ILE A 180 11.28 -1.23 -12.13
CA ILE A 180 10.03 -1.98 -12.26
C ILE A 180 9.10 -1.60 -11.11
N ALA A 181 7.83 -1.31 -11.42
CA ALA A 181 6.84 -0.97 -10.40
C ALA A 181 6.49 -2.19 -9.54
N VAL A 182 6.61 -2.03 -8.22
CA VAL A 182 6.37 -3.07 -7.20
C VAL A 182 5.17 -2.78 -6.31
N ALA A 183 4.77 -1.52 -6.21
CA ALA A 183 3.53 -1.13 -5.58
C ALA A 183 2.99 0.14 -6.23
N SER A 184 1.67 0.34 -6.18
CA SER A 184 1.05 1.59 -6.57
C SER A 184 -0.20 1.89 -5.75
N SER A 185 -0.62 3.15 -5.68
CA SER A 185 -1.85 3.57 -5.03
C SER A 185 -2.56 4.63 -5.85
N SER A 186 -3.85 4.42 -6.11
CA SER A 186 -4.70 5.41 -6.77
C SER A 186 -5.06 6.56 -5.82
N ARG A 187 -5.22 7.77 -6.35
CA ARG A 187 -5.66 8.94 -5.58
C ARG A 187 -7.17 9.17 -5.74
N ARG A 188 -7.97 8.38 -5.03
CA ARG A 188 -9.45 8.43 -5.04
C ARG A 188 -10.02 8.48 -3.63
N ASP A 189 -11.34 8.65 -3.53
CA ASP A 189 -12.08 8.62 -2.27
C ASP A 189 -11.93 7.28 -1.54
N VAL A 190 -12.01 6.17 -2.30
CA VAL A 190 -11.61 4.84 -1.84
C VAL A 190 -10.34 4.44 -2.59
N PRO A 191 -9.15 4.59 -1.97
CA PRO A 191 -7.91 4.26 -2.65
C PRO A 191 -7.81 2.78 -2.97
N VAL A 192 -7.29 2.47 -4.15
CA VAL A 192 -6.89 1.11 -4.54
C VAL A 192 -5.38 1.05 -4.56
N ILE A 193 -4.84 0.18 -3.74
CA ILE A 193 -3.42 -0.15 -3.65
C ILE A 193 -3.19 -1.44 -4.41
N GLN A 194 -2.15 -1.47 -5.24
CA GLN A 194 -1.64 -2.69 -5.83
C GLN A 194 -0.27 -2.98 -5.25
N VAL A 195 0.01 -4.23 -4.92
CA VAL A 195 1.33 -4.66 -4.44
C VAL A 195 1.66 -6.05 -4.98
N GLN A 196 2.93 -6.28 -5.31
CA GLN A 196 3.37 -7.63 -5.69
C GLN A 196 3.30 -8.57 -4.49
N GLU A 197 2.87 -9.80 -4.73
CA GLU A 197 2.93 -10.89 -3.76
C GLU A 197 4.34 -11.10 -3.18
N ALA A 198 5.36 -10.90 -4.02
CA ALA A 198 6.79 -10.93 -3.69
C ALA A 198 7.22 -9.89 -2.61
N ASP A 199 6.36 -8.94 -2.26
CA ASP A 199 6.59 -8.05 -1.12
C ASP A 199 6.49 -8.81 0.22
N PHE A 200 5.81 -9.96 0.24
CA PHE A 200 5.52 -10.72 1.46
C PHE A 200 6.40 -11.97 1.65
N ASP A 201 7.19 -12.36 0.65
CA ASP A 201 8.18 -13.44 0.78
C ASP A 201 9.62 -12.93 1.04
N GLY A 202 9.80 -11.61 1.01
CA GLY A 202 11.09 -10.94 1.23
C GLY A 202 12.00 -10.87 -0.01
N SER A 203 11.56 -11.36 -1.16
CA SER A 203 12.35 -11.30 -2.41
C SER A 203 12.50 -9.86 -2.92
N LEU A 204 11.59 -8.96 -2.56
CA LEU A 204 11.66 -7.53 -2.87
C LEU A 204 12.27 -6.67 -1.74
N GLY A 205 12.82 -7.30 -0.69
CA GLY A 205 13.47 -6.62 0.42
C GLY A 205 12.86 -6.98 1.78
N ALA A 206 12.62 -5.97 2.62
CA ALA A 206 11.96 -6.20 3.89
C ALA A 206 10.48 -6.55 3.67
N LEU A 207 10.00 -7.56 4.39
CA LEU A 207 8.65 -8.10 4.24
C LEU A 207 7.59 -7.00 4.45
N GLY A 208 6.70 -6.83 3.49
CA GLY A 208 5.63 -5.82 3.46
C GLY A 208 6.10 -4.37 3.30
N PHE A 209 7.38 -4.14 2.98
CA PHE A 209 7.95 -2.79 2.94
C PHE A 209 7.33 -1.94 1.83
N ASN A 210 7.11 -2.49 0.63
CA ASN A 210 6.57 -1.72 -0.47
C ASN A 210 5.09 -1.39 -0.21
N LEU A 211 4.34 -2.33 0.37
CA LEU A 211 2.98 -2.08 0.85
C LEU A 211 2.95 -0.94 1.87
N ARG A 212 3.77 -1.01 2.93
CA ARG A 212 3.83 0.02 3.97
C ARG A 212 4.26 1.38 3.42
N SER A 213 5.20 1.40 2.48
CA SER A 213 5.67 2.63 1.84
C SER A 213 4.55 3.35 1.09
N VAL A 214 3.78 2.62 0.28
CA VAL A 214 2.68 3.22 -0.48
C VAL A 214 1.48 3.54 0.39
N MET A 215 1.11 2.67 1.36
CA MET A 215 0.06 2.95 2.36
C MET A 215 0.39 4.19 3.19
N GLY A 216 1.63 4.34 3.61
CA GLY A 216 2.04 5.46 4.44
C GLY A 216 2.00 6.79 3.70
N ARG A 217 2.47 6.83 2.44
CA ARG A 217 2.35 8.02 1.60
C ARG A 217 0.89 8.36 1.32
N MET A 218 0.06 7.35 1.05
CA MET A 218 -1.38 7.53 0.87
C MET A 218 -2.03 8.14 2.13
N LEU A 219 -1.79 7.59 3.32
CA LEU A 219 -2.29 8.11 4.61
C LEU A 219 -1.83 9.55 4.87
N TRP A 220 -0.56 9.83 4.59
CA TRP A 220 0.02 11.15 4.82
C TRP A 220 -0.58 12.21 3.90
N LEU A 221 -0.75 11.87 2.62
CA LEU A 221 -1.30 12.76 1.62
C LEU A 221 -2.82 12.95 1.80
N SER A 222 -3.56 11.93 2.24
CA SER A 222 -4.99 12.07 2.53
C SER A 222 -5.24 13.01 3.72
N ALA A 223 -4.32 13.04 4.69
CA ALA A 223 -4.31 14.03 5.77
C ALA A 223 -3.85 15.45 5.33
N SER A 224 -3.66 15.68 4.03
CA SER A 224 -3.18 16.96 3.46
C SER A 224 -1.82 17.41 4.01
N LEU A 225 -0.98 16.46 4.42
CA LEU A 225 0.36 16.75 4.94
C LEU A 225 1.39 16.83 3.80
N PRO A 226 2.44 17.67 3.94
CA PRO A 226 3.43 17.83 2.88
C PRO A 226 4.24 16.55 2.66
N GLU A 227 4.34 16.10 1.41
CA GLU A 227 5.07 14.88 1.04
C GLU A 227 6.53 14.87 1.50
N ARG A 228 7.20 16.03 1.44
CA ARG A 228 8.60 16.19 1.88
C ARG A 228 8.80 15.78 3.34
N ASP A 229 7.77 15.91 4.16
CA ASP A 229 7.83 15.70 5.60
C ASP A 229 7.31 14.31 6.01
N TYR A 230 7.03 13.42 5.04
CA TYR A 230 6.61 12.05 5.29
C TYR A 230 7.68 11.25 6.09
N PRO A 231 7.35 10.72 7.28
CA PRO A 231 8.30 9.97 8.10
C PRO A 231 8.50 8.54 7.57
N PHE A 232 9.40 8.40 6.60
CA PHE A 232 9.67 7.14 5.90
C PHE A 232 10.13 5.99 6.82
N ASP A 233 10.64 6.29 8.01
CA ASP A 233 11.05 5.27 8.98
C ASP A 233 9.89 4.39 9.49
N CYS A 234 8.64 4.86 9.40
CA CYS A 234 7.47 4.00 9.65
C CYS A 234 7.43 2.83 8.66
N ALA A 235 7.63 3.07 7.37
CA ALA A 235 7.59 2.00 6.37
C ALA A 235 8.73 0.98 6.54
N ARG A 236 9.88 1.42 7.07
CA ARG A 236 11.07 0.58 7.26
C ARG A 236 10.96 -0.40 8.42
N GLN A 237 10.11 -0.12 9.38
CA GLN A 237 9.87 -0.99 10.54
C GLN A 237 8.92 -2.12 10.16
N THR A 238 9.12 -3.29 10.76
CA THR A 238 8.22 -4.43 10.60
C THR A 238 7.32 -4.50 11.83
N PRO A 239 5.99 -4.65 11.69
CA PRO A 239 5.13 -4.92 12.82
C PRO A 239 5.56 -6.20 13.53
N GLU A 240 5.60 -6.19 14.86
CA GLU A 240 5.90 -7.37 15.69
C GLU A 240 4.70 -8.30 15.84
#